data_AF-A0A316ZEX9-F1
#
_entry.id   AF-A0A316ZEX9-F1
#
_cell.length_a   1.000
_cell.length_b   1.000
_cell.length_c   1.000
_cell.angle_alpha   90.00
_cell.angle_beta   90.00
_cell.angle_gamma   90.00
#
_symmetry.space_group_name_H-M   'P 1'
#
loop_
_entity.id
_entity.type
_entity.pdbx_description
1 polymer ?
#
loop_
_entity_poly.entity_id
_entity_poly.type
_entity_poly.pdbx_seq_one_letter_code
_entity_poly.pdbx_strand_id
1 'polypeptide(L)'
;MPCAVPSSSSSSLSSIAAAAAAAASASSASEPTPEPTQGELLRAFFAAQQRRRAHWAEYDEAFAALAASASPGAHPTAAAPEHAAEAGACGCVAASHVAAPLREQDLPRILALITAGLLDASHEVRTCATALRSLSSSSSSSSSASASASSAPARHCAELLDAVQDAENAVLRAIVARDSARRDKVRDRSEEIAQCEREVGDKRRDIEELCAEVRAEMAELEE
;
A
#
# COMPACT_ATOMS: atom_id res chain seq x y z
N MET A 1 25.63 -19.00 55.15
CA MET A 1 26.61 -18.50 54.17
C MET A 1 25.85 -17.91 52.99
N PRO A 2 25.74 -16.58 52.87
CA PRO A 2 25.07 -15.95 51.74
C PRO A 2 26.03 -15.76 50.55
N CYS A 3 25.66 -16.27 49.38
CA CYS A 3 26.37 -16.04 48.12
C CYS A 3 25.98 -14.67 47.56
N ALA A 4 26.97 -13.79 47.41
CA ALA A 4 26.84 -12.49 46.78
C ALA A 4 26.71 -12.61 45.26
N VAL A 5 25.77 -11.89 44.67
CA VAL A 5 25.56 -11.73 43.23
C VAL A 5 26.36 -10.51 42.75
N PRO A 6 27.16 -10.59 41.67
CA PRO A 6 27.84 -9.43 41.12
C PRO A 6 26.91 -8.58 40.25
N SER A 7 26.83 -7.29 40.60
CA SER A 7 26.21 -6.24 39.80
C SER A 7 26.99 -6.01 38.50
N SER A 8 26.34 -6.19 37.35
CA SER A 8 26.90 -5.82 36.05
C SER A 8 26.73 -4.33 35.79
N SER A 9 27.85 -3.65 35.63
CA SER A 9 27.97 -2.25 35.25
C SER A 9 27.44 -2.01 33.84
N SER A 10 26.46 -1.12 33.70
CA SER A 10 26.06 -0.53 32.41
C SER A 10 26.92 0.70 32.12
N SER A 11 27.72 0.64 31.06
CA SER A 11 28.46 1.79 30.54
C SER A 11 28.26 1.91 29.03
N SER A 12 28.12 3.16 28.58
CA SER A 12 28.42 3.68 27.24
C SER A 12 27.32 3.66 26.17
N LEU A 13 26.41 4.64 26.22
CA LEU A 13 25.73 5.20 25.05
C LEU A 13 25.57 6.73 25.20
N SER A 14 26.69 7.48 25.15
CA SER A 14 26.66 8.96 25.25
C SER A 14 27.63 9.66 24.29
N SER A 15 27.77 9.19 23.03
CA SER A 15 28.66 9.85 22.04
C SER A 15 28.14 9.86 20.60
N ILE A 16 26.85 10.11 20.37
CA ILE A 16 26.34 10.40 19.01
C ILE A 16 25.39 11.60 18.91
N ALA A 17 25.15 12.33 20.01
CA ALA A 17 24.22 13.46 20.04
C ALA A 17 24.84 14.83 19.69
N ALA A 18 26.07 14.88 19.18
CA ALA A 18 26.80 16.15 18.99
C ALA A 18 27.10 16.53 17.52
N ALA A 19 26.60 15.77 16.53
CA ALA A 19 26.79 16.07 15.10
C ALA A 19 25.50 16.44 14.35
N ALA A 20 24.35 16.50 15.03
CA ALA A 20 23.06 16.86 14.42
C ALA A 20 22.58 18.30 14.73
N ALA A 21 23.31 19.07 15.54
CA ALA A 21 22.87 20.38 16.03
C ALA A 21 23.48 21.60 15.28
N ALA A 22 24.26 21.38 14.22
CA ALA A 22 24.92 22.47 13.47
C ALA A 22 24.26 22.81 12.11
N ALA A 23 23.08 22.24 11.82
CA ALA A 23 22.33 22.49 10.58
C ALA A 23 20.98 23.23 10.81
N ALA A 24 20.76 23.78 12.01
CA ALA A 24 19.46 24.36 12.40
C ALA A 24 19.35 25.89 12.22
N SER A 25 20.29 26.54 11.51
CA SER A 25 20.28 28.01 11.34
C SER A 25 20.43 28.47 9.89
N ALA A 26 19.97 27.66 8.93
CA ALA A 26 19.65 28.18 7.60
C ALA A 26 18.20 28.67 7.61
N SER A 27 18.00 29.94 7.96
CA SER A 27 16.79 30.68 7.57
C SER A 27 16.75 30.78 6.06
N SER A 28 16.34 29.69 5.41
CA SER A 28 15.85 29.73 4.05
C SER A 28 14.57 30.55 4.08
N ALA A 29 14.60 31.72 3.46
CA ALA A 29 13.41 32.41 3.02
C ALA A 29 12.70 31.49 2.01
N SER A 30 11.94 30.53 2.52
CA SER A 30 11.11 29.65 1.70
C SER A 30 10.03 30.53 1.08
N GLU A 31 10.12 30.72 -0.25
CA GLU A 31 8.97 31.22 -1.00
C GLU A 31 7.73 30.40 -0.60
N PRO A 32 6.58 31.06 -0.35
CA PRO A 32 5.37 30.35 0.02
C PRO A 32 5.01 29.42 -1.15
N THR A 33 5.24 28.12 -0.95
CA THR A 33 4.78 27.11 -1.90
C THR A 33 3.26 27.22 -1.94
N PRO A 34 2.63 27.36 -3.12
CA PRO A 34 1.19 27.49 -3.20
C PRO A 34 0.54 26.30 -2.48
N GLU A 35 -0.40 26.59 -1.59
CA GLU A 35 -1.16 25.57 -0.88
C GLU A 35 -1.88 24.68 -1.90
N PRO A 36 -1.80 23.34 -1.77
CA PRO A 36 -2.40 22.43 -2.73
C PRO A 36 -3.91 22.59 -2.75
N THR A 37 -4.47 22.63 -3.96
CA THR A 37 -5.93 22.67 -4.15
C THR A 37 -6.57 21.34 -3.78
N GLN A 38 -7.87 21.34 -3.46
CA GLN A 38 -8.62 20.11 -3.17
C GLN A 38 -8.49 19.08 -4.30
N GLY A 39 -8.67 19.51 -5.56
CA GLY A 39 -8.54 18.62 -6.72
C GLY A 39 -7.13 18.02 -6.88
N GLU A 40 -6.07 18.78 -6.56
CA GLU A 40 -4.69 18.26 -6.56
C GLU A 40 -4.48 17.18 -5.51
N LEU A 41 -5.04 17.35 -4.30
CA LEU A 41 -4.99 16.35 -3.24
C LEU A 41 -5.73 15.07 -3.62
N LEU A 42 -6.90 15.17 -4.26
CA LEU A 42 -7.65 14.01 -4.75
C LEU A 42 -6.91 13.27 -5.87
N ARG A 43 -6.27 13.99 -6.80
CA ARG A 43 -5.40 13.38 -7.83
C ARG A 43 -4.19 12.68 -7.21
N ALA A 44 -3.55 13.30 -6.22
CA ALA A 44 -2.44 12.69 -5.49
C ALA A 44 -2.88 11.42 -4.75
N PHE A 45 -4.06 11.43 -4.13
CA PHE A 45 -4.68 10.25 -3.53
C PHE A 45 -4.84 9.11 -4.54
N PHE A 46 -5.39 9.37 -5.73
CA PHE A 46 -5.55 8.32 -6.75
C PHE A 46 -4.21 7.78 -7.28
N ALA A 47 -3.19 8.64 -7.42
CA ALA A 47 -1.85 8.19 -7.77
C ALA A 47 -1.23 7.28 -6.69
N ALA A 48 -1.45 7.59 -5.41
CA ALA A 48 -1.06 6.72 -4.30
C ALA A 48 -1.84 5.40 -4.30
N GLN A 49 -3.15 5.45 -4.56
CA GLN A 49 -4.01 4.27 -4.68
C GLN A 49 -3.56 3.33 -5.81
N GLN A 50 -3.21 3.88 -6.96
CA GLN A 50 -2.72 3.11 -8.10
C GLN A 50 -1.42 2.38 -7.75
N ARG A 51 -0.45 3.08 -7.12
CA ARG A 51 0.80 2.45 -6.66
C ARG A 51 0.56 1.36 -5.63
N ARG A 52 -0.34 1.60 -4.67
CA ARG A 52 -0.72 0.58 -3.68
C ARG A 52 -1.30 -0.67 -4.34
N ARG A 53 -2.19 -0.51 -5.32
CA ARG A 53 -2.75 -1.64 -6.08
C ARG A 53 -1.67 -2.40 -6.86
N ALA A 54 -0.70 -1.69 -7.44
CA ALA A 54 0.44 -2.31 -8.12
C ALA A 54 1.27 -3.17 -7.15
N HIS A 55 1.62 -2.65 -5.97
CA HIS A 55 2.33 -3.41 -4.94
C HIS A 55 1.56 -4.66 -4.47
N TRP A 56 0.22 -4.57 -4.40
CA TRP A 56 -0.61 -5.73 -4.11
C TRP A 56 -0.62 -6.77 -5.22
N ALA A 57 -0.65 -6.35 -6.49
CA ALA A 57 -0.55 -7.27 -7.61
C ALA A 57 0.81 -7.99 -7.62
N GLU A 58 1.91 -7.27 -7.36
CA GLU A 58 3.24 -7.84 -7.21
C GLU A 58 3.31 -8.85 -6.05
N TYR A 59 2.62 -8.57 -4.94
CA TYR A 59 2.50 -9.50 -3.82
C TYR A 59 1.80 -10.80 -4.22
N ASP A 60 0.63 -10.69 -4.83
CA ASP A 60 -0.18 -11.84 -5.22
C ASP A 60 0.56 -12.69 -6.27
N GLU A 61 1.25 -12.04 -7.22
CA GLU A 61 2.10 -12.70 -8.21
C GLU A 61 3.27 -13.46 -7.56
N ALA A 62 4.01 -12.80 -6.66
CA ALA A 62 5.13 -13.41 -5.96
C ALA A 62 4.69 -14.62 -5.12
N PHE A 63 3.54 -14.51 -4.44
CA PHE A 63 3.01 -15.60 -3.63
C PHE A 63 2.51 -16.77 -4.49
N ALA A 64 1.85 -16.48 -5.63
CA ALA A 64 1.42 -17.51 -6.58
C ALA A 64 2.62 -18.26 -7.19
N ALA A 65 3.69 -17.56 -7.56
CA ALA A 65 4.90 -18.16 -8.09
C ALA A 65 5.58 -19.11 -7.09
N LEU A 66 5.57 -18.77 -5.79
CA LEU A 66 6.08 -19.64 -4.73
C LEU A 66 5.19 -20.86 -4.48
N ALA A 67 3.87 -20.69 -4.53
CA ALA A 67 2.95 -21.81 -4.44
C ALA A 67 3.13 -22.81 -5.61
N ALA A 68 3.39 -22.28 -6.81
CA ALA A 68 3.67 -23.10 -8.00
C ALA A 68 5.02 -23.85 -7.89
N SER A 69 6.07 -23.22 -7.34
CA SER A 69 7.39 -23.85 -7.18
C SER A 69 7.40 -24.94 -6.10
N ALA A 70 6.51 -24.87 -5.12
CA ALA A 70 6.36 -25.86 -4.05
C ALA A 70 5.65 -27.16 -4.49
N SER A 71 5.10 -27.24 -5.71
CA SER A 71 4.46 -28.44 -6.26
C SER A 71 5.39 -29.14 -7.26
N PRO A 72 6.21 -30.13 -6.83
CA PRO A 72 7.30 -30.68 -7.67
C PRO A 72 6.82 -31.64 -8.78
N GLY A 73 5.52 -31.71 -9.06
CA GLY A 73 4.92 -32.77 -9.89
C GLY A 73 4.11 -32.33 -11.10
N ALA A 74 3.81 -31.04 -11.24
CA ALA A 74 3.11 -30.53 -12.42
C ALA A 74 4.11 -30.18 -13.52
N HIS A 75 4.80 -31.18 -14.07
CA HIS A 75 5.42 -31.01 -15.37
C HIS A 75 4.33 -30.59 -16.36
N PRO A 76 4.49 -29.50 -17.13
CA PRO A 76 3.68 -29.32 -18.30
C PRO A 76 3.96 -30.55 -19.17
N THR A 77 2.99 -31.46 -19.27
CA THR A 77 2.98 -32.44 -20.35
C THR A 77 2.92 -31.61 -21.61
N ALA A 78 4.10 -31.34 -22.17
CA ALA A 78 4.26 -30.80 -23.49
C ALA A 78 3.58 -31.79 -24.43
N ALA A 79 2.30 -31.54 -24.70
CA ALA A 79 1.63 -32.09 -25.84
C ALA A 79 2.42 -31.60 -27.05
N ALA A 80 3.20 -32.49 -27.64
CA ALA A 80 3.93 -32.23 -28.86
C ALA A 80 2.96 -31.74 -29.94
N PRO A 81 3.16 -30.55 -30.52
CA PRO A 81 2.45 -30.16 -31.72
C PRO A 81 3.13 -30.85 -32.90
N GLU A 82 2.73 -32.09 -33.19
CA GLU A 82 2.82 -32.57 -34.56
C GLU A 82 1.73 -31.85 -35.36
N HIS A 83 2.10 -30.81 -36.11
CA HIS A 83 1.67 -30.60 -37.49
C HIS A 83 2.35 -29.36 -38.06
N ALA A 84 3.13 -29.61 -39.10
CA ALA A 84 3.78 -28.63 -39.96
C ALA A 84 2.77 -27.83 -40.79
N ALA A 85 2.98 -26.52 -40.94
CA ALA A 85 2.82 -25.78 -42.20
C ALA A 85 3.41 -24.36 -42.10
N GLU A 86 4.08 -23.98 -43.18
CA GLU A 86 4.89 -22.78 -43.44
C GLU A 86 4.17 -21.42 -43.45
N ALA A 87 5.03 -20.39 -43.37
CA ALA A 87 4.94 -19.04 -43.95
C ALA A 87 4.39 -17.90 -43.09
N GLY A 88 5.26 -16.91 -42.82
CA GLY A 88 4.84 -15.56 -42.44
C GLY A 88 5.75 -14.87 -41.43
N ALA A 89 6.91 -14.39 -41.89
CA ALA A 89 7.83 -13.58 -41.10
C ALA A 89 7.20 -12.23 -40.68
N CYS A 90 7.13 -11.98 -39.38
CA CYS A 90 7.28 -10.63 -38.81
C CYS A 90 7.79 -10.77 -37.37
N GLY A 91 9.06 -10.41 -37.17
CA GLY A 91 9.76 -10.55 -35.91
C GLY A 91 9.37 -9.46 -34.92
N CYS A 92 8.51 -9.82 -33.97
CA CYS A 92 8.46 -9.14 -32.68
C CYS A 92 9.25 -10.00 -31.70
N VAL A 93 10.45 -9.53 -31.36
CA VAL A 93 11.27 -10.08 -30.28
C VAL A 93 10.54 -9.79 -28.97
N ALA A 94 9.55 -10.61 -28.63
CA ALA A 94 9.09 -10.72 -27.26
C ALA A 94 10.27 -11.32 -26.51
N ALA A 95 11.05 -10.46 -25.87
CA ALA A 95 12.04 -10.86 -24.90
C ALA A 95 11.29 -11.60 -23.78
N SER A 96 11.18 -12.92 -23.97
CA SER A 96 10.75 -13.87 -22.96
C SER A 96 11.82 -13.81 -21.88
N HIS A 97 11.69 -12.81 -21.00
CA HIS A 97 12.39 -12.80 -19.74
C HIS A 97 11.81 -13.97 -18.96
N VAL A 98 12.42 -15.14 -19.16
CA VAL A 98 12.29 -16.27 -18.24
C VAL A 98 12.92 -15.77 -16.96
N ALA A 99 12.13 -15.07 -16.15
CA ALA A 99 12.51 -14.65 -14.83
C ALA A 99 12.95 -15.92 -14.10
N ALA A 100 14.17 -15.89 -13.56
CA ALA A 100 14.69 -17.01 -12.80
C ALA A 100 13.64 -17.39 -11.73
N PRO A 101 13.35 -18.69 -11.54
CA PRO A 101 12.31 -19.11 -10.61
C PRO A 101 12.60 -18.53 -9.24
N LEU A 102 11.61 -17.78 -8.71
CA LEU A 102 11.66 -17.16 -7.40
C LEU A 102 11.98 -18.23 -6.35
N ARG A 103 13.06 -18.03 -5.61
CA ARG A 103 13.45 -18.94 -4.53
C ARG A 103 12.78 -18.50 -3.23
N GLU A 104 12.50 -19.45 -2.34
CA GLU A 104 11.91 -19.16 -1.03
C GLU A 104 12.75 -18.17 -0.21
N GLN A 105 14.07 -18.16 -0.39
CA GLN A 105 14.98 -17.19 0.23
C GLN A 105 14.78 -15.73 -0.22
N ASP A 106 14.14 -15.50 -1.37
CA ASP A 106 13.87 -14.16 -1.89
C ASP A 106 12.58 -13.57 -1.28
N LEU A 107 11.71 -14.41 -0.71
CA LEU A 107 10.43 -14.02 -0.15
C LEU A 107 10.55 -12.95 0.95
N PRO A 108 11.45 -13.05 1.95
CA PRO A 108 11.58 -12.00 2.98
C PRO A 108 11.93 -10.63 2.39
N ARG A 109 12.75 -10.60 1.33
CA ARG A 109 13.15 -9.37 0.65
C ARG A 109 11.99 -8.77 -0.14
N ILE A 110 11.24 -9.60 -0.87
CA ILE A 110 10.04 -9.18 -1.62
C ILE A 110 9.00 -8.61 -0.66
N LEU A 111 8.72 -9.32 0.44
CA LEU A 111 7.81 -8.86 1.48
C LEU A 111 8.24 -7.53 2.09
N ALA A 112 9.54 -7.33 2.34
CA ALA A 112 10.05 -6.08 2.88
C ALA A 112 9.84 -4.91 1.90
N LEU A 113 10.12 -5.10 0.61
CA LEU A 113 9.93 -4.07 -0.43
C LEU A 113 8.45 -3.70 -0.59
N ILE A 114 7.59 -4.70 -0.70
CA ILE A 114 6.14 -4.48 -0.83
C ILE A 114 5.60 -3.79 0.41
N THR A 115 5.99 -4.23 1.61
CA THR A 115 5.56 -3.61 2.86
C THR A 115 5.99 -2.15 2.93
N ALA A 116 7.22 -1.83 2.52
CA ALA A 116 7.69 -0.44 2.46
C ALA A 116 6.83 0.39 1.48
N GLY A 117 6.61 -0.09 0.26
CA GLY A 117 5.77 0.61 -0.73
C GLY A 117 4.32 0.79 -0.29
N LEU A 118 3.74 -0.21 0.38
CA LEU A 118 2.40 -0.13 0.96
C LEU A 118 2.33 0.90 2.09
N LEU A 119 3.36 0.99 2.93
CA LEU A 119 3.45 1.99 4.01
C LEU A 119 3.61 3.40 3.46
N ASP A 120 4.45 3.59 2.45
CA ASP A 120 4.65 4.88 1.78
C ASP A 120 3.33 5.36 1.16
N ALA A 121 2.64 4.51 0.39
CA ALA A 121 1.33 4.83 -0.15
C ALA A 121 0.30 5.16 0.95
N SER A 122 0.34 4.44 2.08
CA SER A 122 -0.53 4.71 3.24
C SER A 122 -0.27 6.08 3.87
N HIS A 123 1.00 6.47 3.95
CA HIS A 123 1.40 7.77 4.48
C HIS A 123 0.93 8.91 3.57
N GLU A 124 1.07 8.74 2.26
CA GLU A 124 0.61 9.72 1.28
C GLU A 124 -0.90 9.92 1.32
N VAL A 125 -1.69 8.84 1.39
CA VAL A 125 -3.16 8.92 1.54
C VAL A 125 -3.54 9.70 2.80
N ARG A 126 -2.89 9.40 3.93
CA ARG A 126 -3.13 10.12 5.20
C ARG A 126 -2.74 11.60 5.12
N THR A 127 -1.66 11.89 4.40
CA THR A 127 -1.23 13.28 4.14
C THR A 127 -2.30 14.02 3.35
N CYS A 128 -2.86 13.41 2.31
CA CYS A 128 -3.97 13.99 1.53
C CYS A 128 -5.20 14.24 2.41
N ALA A 129 -5.63 13.25 3.21
CA ALA A 129 -6.77 13.40 4.12
C ALA A 129 -6.57 14.53 5.15
N THR A 130 -5.36 14.63 5.72
CA THR A 130 -5.01 15.69 6.68
C THR A 130 -5.01 17.07 6.02
N ALA A 131 -4.47 17.18 4.81
CA ALA A 131 -4.48 18.42 4.05
C ALA A 131 -5.91 18.85 3.69
N LEU A 132 -6.79 17.93 3.29
CA LEU A 132 -8.21 18.22 3.04
C LEU A 132 -8.93 18.75 4.29
N ARG A 133 -8.69 18.17 5.47
CA ARG A 133 -9.23 18.69 6.74
C ARG A 133 -8.68 20.08 7.08
N SER A 134 -7.40 20.33 6.76
CA SER A 134 -6.75 21.63 6.96
C SER A 134 -7.37 22.70 6.06
N LEU A 135 -7.67 22.38 4.80
CA LEU A 135 -8.37 23.28 3.87
C LEU A 135 -9.74 23.67 4.42
N SER A 136 -10.52 22.69 4.89
CA SER A 136 -11.83 22.94 5.50
C SER A 136 -11.75 23.85 6.74
N SER A 137 -10.72 23.67 7.56
CA SER A 137 -10.50 24.48 8.78
C SER A 137 -10.05 25.91 8.45
N SER A 138 -9.21 26.07 7.44
CA SER A 138 -8.64 27.37 7.03
C SER A 138 -9.66 28.27 6.35
N SER A 139 -10.62 27.70 5.61
CA SER A 139 -11.74 28.46 5.02
C SER A 139 -12.70 29.02 6.08
N SER A 140 -12.68 28.49 7.30
CA SER A 140 -13.60 28.89 8.38
C SER A 140 -13.20 30.19 9.09
N SER A 141 -11.93 30.60 8.99
CA SER A 141 -11.37 31.71 9.78
C SER A 141 -11.35 33.06 9.05
N SER A 142 -11.63 33.11 7.74
CA SER A 142 -11.37 34.28 6.90
C SER A 142 -12.57 35.15 6.51
N SER A 143 -13.83 34.77 6.81
CA SER A 143 -14.98 35.67 6.53
C SER A 143 -16.25 35.28 7.28
N SER A 144 -16.64 36.14 8.22
CA SER A 144 -17.93 36.10 8.89
C SER A 144 -19.05 36.54 7.92
N ALA A 145 -20.15 35.77 7.94
CA ALA A 145 -21.49 36.07 7.39
C ALA A 145 -21.93 35.49 6.03
N SER A 146 -21.15 34.68 5.31
CA SER A 146 -21.64 34.01 4.06
C SER A 146 -21.20 32.54 3.87
N ALA A 147 -20.71 31.88 4.92
CA ALA A 147 -19.87 30.67 4.83
C ALA A 147 -20.61 29.30 4.92
N SER A 148 -21.81 29.14 4.35
CA SER A 148 -22.61 27.92 4.62
C SER A 148 -22.52 26.79 3.58
N ALA A 149 -21.91 26.99 2.40
CA ALA A 149 -22.01 26.00 1.32
C ALA A 149 -20.68 25.47 0.76
N SER A 150 -19.57 26.22 0.82
CA SER A 150 -18.35 25.86 0.06
C SER A 150 -17.35 24.95 0.79
N SER A 151 -17.44 24.77 2.11
CA SER A 151 -16.46 23.97 2.89
C SER A 151 -16.89 22.53 3.17
N ALA A 152 -18.14 22.18 2.87
CA ALA A 152 -18.69 20.83 3.04
C ALA A 152 -17.99 19.76 2.17
N PRO A 153 -17.65 20.02 0.89
CA PRO A 153 -17.09 18.99 0.01
C PRO A 153 -15.71 18.49 0.47
N ALA A 154 -14.83 19.41 0.91
CA ALA A 154 -13.48 19.04 1.36
C ALA A 154 -13.48 18.14 2.60
N ARG A 155 -14.44 18.38 3.51
CA ARG A 155 -14.60 17.56 4.71
C ARG A 155 -15.15 16.18 4.36
N HIS A 156 -16.18 16.11 3.52
CA HIS A 156 -16.74 14.85 3.04
C HIS A 156 -15.68 14.00 2.33
N CYS A 157 -14.91 14.60 1.43
CA CYS A 157 -13.78 13.94 0.77
C CYS A 157 -12.77 13.37 1.77
N ALA A 158 -12.41 14.11 2.83
CA ALA A 158 -11.50 13.61 3.86
C ALA A 158 -12.08 12.40 4.61
N GLU A 159 -13.36 12.42 4.92
CA GLU A 159 -14.07 11.31 5.57
C GLU A 159 -14.12 10.06 4.65
N LEU A 160 -14.34 10.23 3.35
CA LEU A 160 -14.26 9.15 2.37
C LEU A 160 -12.85 8.56 2.27
N LEU A 161 -11.81 9.40 2.27
CA LEU A 161 -10.41 8.95 2.24
C LEU A 161 -10.05 8.13 3.50
N ASP A 162 -10.53 8.55 4.66
CA ASP A 162 -10.35 7.80 5.91
C ASP A 162 -11.08 6.45 5.84
N ALA A 163 -12.31 6.41 5.31
CA ALA A 163 -13.06 5.17 5.12
C ALA A 163 -12.37 4.20 4.17
N VAL A 164 -11.79 4.70 3.06
CA VAL A 164 -10.96 3.87 2.15
C VAL A 164 -9.77 3.30 2.90
N GLN A 165 -9.06 4.13 3.67
CA GLN A 165 -7.89 3.71 4.43
C GLN A 165 -8.23 2.62 5.47
N ASP A 166 -9.37 2.73 6.13
CA ASP A 166 -9.84 1.72 7.09
C ASP A 166 -10.21 0.41 6.40
N ALA A 167 -10.91 0.47 5.27
CA ALA A 167 -11.25 -0.71 4.47
C ALA A 167 -9.99 -1.43 3.95
N GLU A 168 -8.97 -0.69 3.51
CA GLU A 168 -7.67 -1.25 3.10
C GLU A 168 -6.92 -1.91 4.25
N ASN A 169 -6.91 -1.28 5.42
CA ASN A 169 -6.31 -1.86 6.62
C ASN A 169 -7.04 -3.16 7.03
N ALA A 170 -8.35 -3.24 6.81
CA ALA A 170 -9.10 -4.48 7.01
C ALA A 170 -8.69 -5.57 6.00
N VAL A 171 -8.54 -5.24 4.71
CA VAL A 171 -8.01 -6.17 3.68
C VAL A 171 -6.63 -6.71 4.09
N LEU A 172 -5.72 -5.82 4.52
CA LEU A 172 -4.38 -6.20 4.98
C LEU A 172 -4.44 -7.23 6.11
N ARG A 173 -5.27 -6.98 7.12
CA ARG A 173 -5.44 -7.89 8.27
C ARG A 173 -6.02 -9.24 7.85
N ALA A 174 -7.02 -9.25 6.96
CA ALA A 174 -7.63 -10.48 6.47
C ALA A 174 -6.65 -11.32 5.62
N ILE A 175 -5.82 -10.68 4.79
CA ILE A 175 -4.76 -11.36 4.02
C ILE A 175 -3.72 -11.97 4.96
N VAL A 176 -3.23 -11.20 5.94
CA VAL A 176 -2.26 -11.72 6.92
C VAL A 176 -2.84 -12.89 7.72
N ALA A 177 -4.11 -12.82 8.12
CA ALA A 177 -4.80 -13.91 8.80
C ALA A 177 -4.90 -15.16 7.92
N ARG A 178 -5.34 -15.00 6.66
CA ARG A 178 -5.39 -16.08 5.65
C ARG A 178 -4.04 -16.75 5.48
N ASP A 179 -2.98 -15.97 5.35
CA ASP A 179 -1.65 -16.52 5.06
C ASP A 179 -1.00 -17.14 6.29
N SER A 180 -1.30 -16.63 7.49
CA SER A 180 -0.96 -17.28 8.75
C SER A 180 -1.65 -18.64 8.86
N ALA A 181 -2.94 -18.73 8.51
CA ALA A 181 -3.69 -19.97 8.50
C ALA A 181 -3.14 -20.98 7.47
N ARG A 182 -2.76 -20.54 6.27
CA ARG A 182 -2.13 -21.39 5.23
C ARG A 182 -0.79 -22.00 5.66
N ARG A 183 -0.04 -21.31 6.52
CA ARG A 183 1.26 -21.79 7.03
C ARG A 183 1.12 -22.78 8.16
N ASP A 184 0.01 -22.74 8.90
CA ASP A 184 -0.26 -23.72 9.95
C ASP A 184 -0.73 -25.06 9.35
N LYS A 185 0.25 -25.93 9.09
CA LYS A 185 0.01 -27.28 8.53
C LYS A 185 -0.54 -28.28 9.55
N VAL A 186 -0.69 -27.89 10.83
CA VAL A 186 -1.08 -28.81 11.91
C VAL A 186 -2.59 -29.03 11.96
N ARG A 187 -3.38 -28.05 11.52
CA ARG A 187 -4.84 -28.06 11.59
C ARG A 187 -5.44 -27.82 10.21
N ASP A 188 -6.53 -28.51 9.89
CA ASP A 188 -7.35 -28.15 8.74
C ASP A 188 -8.02 -26.80 9.01
N ARG A 189 -7.54 -25.77 8.32
CA ARG A 189 -8.02 -24.39 8.38
C ARG A 189 -8.71 -23.96 7.09
N SER A 190 -9.21 -24.92 6.30
CA SER A 190 -9.84 -24.63 5.01
C SER A 190 -11.03 -23.67 5.11
N GLU A 191 -11.84 -23.80 6.16
CA GLU A 191 -12.96 -22.89 6.42
C GLU A 191 -12.51 -21.47 6.79
N GLU A 192 -11.49 -21.33 7.65
CA GLU A 192 -10.91 -20.04 8.04
C GLU A 192 -10.33 -19.31 6.82
N ILE A 193 -9.62 -20.05 5.95
CA ILE A 193 -9.05 -19.51 4.69
C ILE A 193 -10.17 -19.02 3.77
N ALA A 194 -11.20 -19.84 3.56
CA ALA A 194 -12.34 -19.46 2.70
C ALA A 194 -13.11 -18.27 3.27
N GLN A 195 -13.20 -18.13 4.60
CA GLN A 195 -13.78 -16.95 5.23
C GLN A 195 -12.94 -15.70 4.96
N CYS A 196 -11.63 -15.76 5.17
CA CYS A 196 -10.74 -14.63 4.91
C CYS A 196 -10.80 -14.20 3.43
N GLU A 197 -10.92 -15.14 2.49
CA GLU A 197 -11.05 -14.84 1.07
C GLU A 197 -12.37 -14.11 0.74
N ARG A 198 -13.49 -14.50 1.37
CA ARG A 198 -14.75 -13.75 1.24
C ARG A 198 -14.61 -12.34 1.80
N GLU A 199 -14.06 -12.19 3.01
CA GLU A 199 -13.85 -10.89 3.65
C GLU A 199 -12.96 -9.96 2.81
N VAL A 200 -11.88 -10.49 2.21
CA VAL A 200 -11.03 -9.73 1.29
C VAL A 200 -11.82 -9.29 0.05
N GLY A 201 -12.64 -10.17 -0.52
CA GLY A 201 -13.48 -9.86 -1.69
C GLY A 201 -14.49 -8.75 -1.39
N ASP A 202 -15.21 -8.87 -0.26
CA ASP A 202 -16.20 -7.88 0.16
C ASP A 202 -15.55 -6.51 0.44
N LYS A 203 -14.42 -6.50 1.16
CA LYS A 203 -13.70 -5.26 1.47
C LYS A 203 -13.09 -4.57 0.25
N ARG A 204 -12.67 -5.33 -0.75
CA ARG A 204 -12.21 -4.76 -2.03
C ARG A 204 -13.36 -4.07 -2.78
N ARG A 205 -14.57 -4.62 -2.70
CA ARG A 205 -15.77 -3.98 -3.24
C ARG A 205 -16.08 -2.68 -2.50
N ASP A 206 -16.04 -2.67 -1.17
CA ASP A 206 -16.21 -1.45 -0.36
C ASP A 206 -15.23 -0.35 -0.83
N ILE A 207 -13.96 -0.71 -1.06
CA ILE A 207 -12.93 0.24 -1.55
C ILE A 207 -13.28 0.77 -2.94
N GLU A 208 -13.74 -0.08 -3.85
CA GLU A 208 -14.12 0.32 -5.21
C GLU A 208 -15.31 1.28 -5.21
N GLU A 209 -16.32 1.01 -4.39
CA GLU A 209 -17.49 1.87 -4.19
C GLU A 209 -17.09 3.23 -3.62
N LEU A 210 -16.31 3.26 -2.53
CA LEU A 210 -15.80 4.50 -1.94
C LEU A 210 -14.92 5.30 -2.94
N CYS A 211 -14.06 4.61 -3.70
CA CYS A 211 -13.26 5.27 -4.73
C CYS A 211 -14.10 5.78 -5.92
N ALA A 212 -15.27 5.21 -6.18
CA ALA A 212 -16.21 5.73 -7.16
C ALA A 212 -16.89 7.01 -6.66
N GLU A 213 -17.25 7.04 -5.37
CA GLU A 213 -17.79 8.24 -4.72
C GLU A 213 -16.78 9.40 -4.73
N VAL A 214 -15.52 9.15 -4.36
CA VAL A 214 -14.46 10.17 -4.43
C VAL A 214 -14.24 10.68 -5.87
N ARG A 215 -14.39 9.82 -6.89
CA ARG A 215 -14.32 10.24 -8.30
C ARG A 215 -15.50 11.11 -8.71
N ALA A 216 -16.70 10.82 -8.21
CA ALA A 216 -17.87 11.65 -8.46
C ALA A 216 -17.67 13.05 -7.86
N GLU A 217 -17.25 13.13 -6.60
CA GLU A 217 -16.90 14.39 -5.93
C GLU A 217 -15.82 15.17 -6.68
N MET A 218 -14.79 14.48 -7.18
CA MET A 218 -13.74 15.12 -7.98
C MET A 218 -14.28 15.72 -9.29
N ALA A 219 -15.24 15.05 -9.94
CA ALA A 219 -15.86 15.54 -11.17
C ALA A 219 -16.75 16.77 -10.90
N GLU A 220 -17.48 16.80 -9.77
CA GLU A 220 -18.30 17.96 -9.36
C GLU A 220 -17.46 19.20 -9.07
N LEU A 221 -16.20 19.04 -8.66
CA LEU A 221 -15.27 20.16 -8.43
C LEU A 221 -14.69 20.76 -9.71
N GLU A 222 -14.79 20.06 -10.83
CA GLU A 222 -14.24 20.49 -12.13
C GLU A 222 -15.30 21.19 -13.02
N GLU A 223 -16.58 21.15 -12.64
CA GLU A 223 -17.71 21.83 -13.29
C GLU A 223 -17.85 23.30 -12.84
#